data_AF-G7M7H3-F1
#
_entry.id   AF-G7M7H3-F1
#
_cell.length_a   1.000
_cell.length_b   1.000
_cell.length_c   1.000
_cell.angle_alpha   90.00
_cell.angle_beta   90.00
_cell.angle_gamma   90.00
#
_symmetry.space_group_name_H-M   'P 1'
#
loop_
_entity.id
_entity.type
_entity.pdbx_description
1 polymer ?
#
loop_
_entity_poly.entity_id
_entity_poly.type
_entity_poly.pdbx_seq_one_letter_code
_entity_poly.pdbx_strand_id
1 'polypeptide(L)'
;MSKIIKRIITITLITSTFSTVLSISPIKVFDIAGKPAYAASYSPSNGELKSLKIKAIDGDTLDLRDSYYGDEVKLNDDKEYYTRLTDDSDGIKIDANVKGDDYIVRIFTSDSSDAVAYEPGDEILLGKGNTTIYVRTYESLSAFRKAKDQKKDVTDCDEEYTINVKKTTDSSYEDDTQDPIYLEDIDLSKGDISFLKQRTSYDIKVDSSVSEIKITAKPEDEDDRVRINGSLVDSDDNYKKTISLDKGDNEIKVKVTDNKDNQRTYTLNITRGNSSDTEDDIYLDDLTLSDGDIDFSEDETSYDVDVDESVSKITIGAEPEDDEYLVTIDGDEVSSDDDYEKKVSLDKGENTIKVTVQDEVNDKKRVYTLNIIRGKADEDTNTDKDNQDSNTGDQGTGKKSGWVQTNGSWEYYDENGAKLTGWLQKDDKWYLLNSNGTMLSGWQYTGGKWYMLDKASGSMKTGWYKEETTAANNNNSSDGTDKDTSNTTKVENWYYLNQDGSMKTGWFLDNGSWYFLNANGIMQKGWLIYSNSKYYLNDDGTMATGTKVIDGKTYNFTENGVLII
;
A
#
# COMPACT_ATOMS: atom_id res chain seq x y z
N MET A 1 13.96 15.82 39.10
CA MET A 1 14.83 17.04 39.12
C MET A 1 15.61 17.02 37.82
N SER A 2 15.68 18.01 36.94
CA SER A 2 15.18 19.39 36.86
C SER A 2 15.13 19.76 35.36
N LYS A 3 13.99 20.23 34.86
CA LYS A 3 13.70 21.63 34.45
C LYS A 3 14.12 22.01 33.02
N ILE A 4 13.08 22.10 32.20
CA ILE A 4 12.93 22.80 30.92
C ILE A 4 13.11 24.32 31.13
N ILE A 5 13.86 24.98 30.23
CA ILE A 5 14.03 26.44 30.17
C ILE A 5 13.13 26.99 29.06
N LYS A 6 12.20 27.89 29.42
CA LYS A 6 11.46 28.77 28.50
C LYS A 6 12.19 30.11 28.38
N ARG A 7 12.39 30.61 27.15
CA ARG A 7 12.90 31.97 26.88
C ARG A 7 11.74 32.98 26.90
N ILE A 8 12.02 34.14 27.49
CA ILE A 8 11.19 35.33 27.67
C ILE A 8 11.44 36.29 26.49
N ILE A 9 10.40 36.89 25.93
CA ILE A 9 10.51 38.08 25.05
C ILE A 9 9.84 39.26 25.78
N THR A 10 10.62 40.33 25.90
CA THR A 10 10.36 41.56 26.65
C THR A 10 9.59 42.56 25.80
N ILE A 11 8.52 43.18 26.35
CA ILE A 11 7.84 44.34 25.76
C ILE A 11 8.17 45.56 26.62
N THR A 12 8.78 46.58 26.01
CA THR A 12 9.12 47.86 26.66
C THR A 12 7.98 48.85 26.45
N LEU A 13 7.39 49.34 27.55
CA LEU A 13 6.30 50.32 27.58
C LEU A 13 6.87 51.73 27.79
N ILE A 14 6.59 52.68 26.88
CA ILE A 14 6.88 54.11 27.07
C ILE A 14 5.60 54.79 27.57
N THR A 15 5.67 55.36 28.77
CA THR A 15 4.61 56.18 29.38
C THR A 15 4.71 57.64 28.95
N SER A 16 3.57 58.24 28.57
CA SER A 16 3.33 59.69 28.73
C SER A 16 1.89 59.92 29.19
N THR A 17 1.69 61.06 29.86
CA THR A 17 0.80 61.30 31.00
C THR A 17 -0.64 61.70 30.67
N PHE A 18 -1.52 61.35 31.62
CA PHE A 18 -2.95 61.62 31.80
C PHE A 18 -3.44 63.08 31.72
N SER A 19 -4.72 63.23 31.31
CA SER A 19 -5.84 63.93 32.02
C SER A 19 -6.98 64.24 31.01
N THR A 20 -8.29 64.08 31.24
CA THR A 20 -9.14 63.93 32.44
C THR A 20 -10.54 63.39 32.06
N VAL A 21 -11.03 62.46 32.90
CA VAL A 21 -12.40 62.29 33.45
C VAL A 21 -13.60 62.15 32.50
N LEU A 22 -14.26 60.98 32.54
CA LEU A 22 -15.67 60.84 32.96
C LEU A 22 -16.02 59.35 33.27
N SER A 23 -16.57 59.15 34.47
CA SER A 23 -17.40 58.03 34.98
C SER A 23 -16.97 56.57 34.78
N ILE A 24 -16.74 55.92 35.92
CA ILE A 24 -16.51 54.50 36.13
C ILE A 24 -17.79 53.70 35.79
N SER A 25 -17.66 52.68 34.94
CA SER A 25 -18.59 51.55 34.82
C SER A 25 -17.85 50.26 35.20
N PRO A 26 -18.52 49.25 35.78
CA PRO A 26 -17.86 48.16 36.49
C PRO A 26 -17.06 47.24 35.57
N ILE A 27 -15.99 46.69 36.12
CA ILE A 27 -15.24 45.53 35.62
C ILE A 27 -16.25 44.42 35.28
N LYS A 28 -16.37 44.04 34.01
CA LYS A 28 -16.83 42.71 33.59
C LYS A 28 -15.56 41.86 33.46
N VAL A 29 -15.24 41.01 34.43
CA VAL A 29 -15.65 39.59 34.48
C VAL A 29 -15.43 38.94 33.11
N PHE A 30 -14.51 37.98 33.07
CA PHE A 30 -14.36 37.00 32.00
C PHE A 30 -15.74 36.42 31.66
N ASP A 31 -16.30 36.87 30.55
CA ASP A 31 -17.54 36.34 30.01
C ASP A 31 -17.14 35.15 29.11
N ILE A 32 -17.14 33.95 29.68
CA ILE A 32 -17.39 32.74 28.89
C ILE A 32 -18.88 32.78 28.57
N ALA A 33 -19.23 33.62 27.60
CA ALA A 33 -20.52 33.60 26.95
C ALA A 33 -20.28 32.92 25.60
N GLY A 34 -20.92 31.76 25.40
CA GLY A 34 -21.10 31.23 24.05
C GLY A 34 -21.62 32.37 23.17
N LYS A 35 -20.97 32.57 22.02
CA LYS A 35 -21.42 33.55 21.02
C LYS A 35 -22.93 33.32 20.83
N PRO A 36 -23.80 34.30 21.10
CA PRO A 36 -25.21 34.12 20.83
C PRO A 36 -25.34 33.88 19.32
N ALA A 37 -25.94 32.74 18.97
CA ALA A 37 -26.31 32.38 17.61
C ALA A 37 -27.39 33.36 17.12
N TYR A 38 -26.98 34.57 16.76
CA TYR A 38 -27.75 35.43 15.90
C TYR A 38 -27.47 34.97 14.48
N ALA A 39 -28.37 34.16 13.95
CA ALA A 39 -28.53 34.02 12.51
C ALA A 39 -29.02 35.38 11.94
N ALA A 40 -28.17 36.41 11.98
CA ALA A 40 -28.29 37.50 11.03
C ALA A 40 -27.99 36.85 9.68
N SER A 41 -28.99 36.79 8.81
CA SER A 41 -28.82 36.25 7.46
C SER A 41 -27.76 37.09 6.76
N TYR A 42 -26.56 36.54 6.60
CA TYR A 42 -25.46 37.17 5.88
C TYR A 42 -26.00 37.72 4.54
N SER A 43 -25.86 39.03 4.39
CA SER A 43 -26.44 39.80 3.29
C SER A 43 -25.31 40.60 2.66
N PRO A 44 -24.56 40.00 1.72
CA PRO A 44 -23.33 40.60 1.21
C PRO A 44 -23.62 41.99 0.61
N SER A 45 -22.70 42.91 0.80
CA SER A 45 -22.62 44.19 0.08
C SER A 45 -21.96 44.01 -1.28
N ASN A 46 -21.99 45.04 -2.15
CA ASN A 46 -21.19 44.99 -3.37
C ASN A 46 -19.70 44.87 -3.00
N GLY A 47 -18.98 43.97 -3.68
CA GLY A 47 -17.60 43.63 -3.34
C GLY A 47 -17.44 42.44 -2.40
N GLU A 48 -18.49 42.02 -1.69
CA GLU A 48 -18.45 40.85 -0.81
C GLU A 48 -18.86 39.56 -1.53
N LEU A 49 -18.35 38.41 -1.05
CA LEU A 49 -18.70 37.11 -1.61
C LEU A 49 -20.18 36.80 -1.37
N LYS A 50 -20.90 36.42 -2.41
CA LYS A 50 -22.26 35.87 -2.33
C LYS A 50 -22.30 34.35 -2.20
N SER A 51 -21.23 33.68 -2.59
CA SER A 51 -21.06 32.24 -2.40
C SER A 51 -19.58 31.88 -2.33
N LEU A 52 -19.26 30.90 -1.49
CA LEU A 52 -17.97 30.26 -1.42
C LEU A 52 -18.21 28.76 -1.27
N LYS A 53 -17.74 27.97 -2.22
CA LYS A 53 -17.76 26.51 -2.17
C LYS A 53 -16.35 26.01 -2.39
N ILE A 54 -15.93 25.08 -1.57
CA ILE A 54 -14.63 24.44 -1.69
C ILE A 54 -14.91 23.00 -2.07
N LYS A 55 -14.15 22.50 -3.05
CA LYS A 55 -14.17 21.10 -3.41
C LYS A 55 -12.77 20.52 -3.37
N ALA A 56 -12.62 19.26 -3.01
CA ALA A 56 -11.44 18.50 -3.32
C ALA A 56 -11.35 18.29 -4.85
N ILE A 57 -10.15 18.14 -5.41
CA ILE A 57 -9.97 18.01 -6.88
C ILE A 57 -10.69 16.76 -7.43
N ASP A 58 -10.72 15.70 -6.61
CA ASP A 58 -11.39 14.42 -6.80
C ASP A 58 -12.91 14.46 -6.52
N GLY A 59 -13.45 15.61 -6.12
CA GLY A 59 -14.88 15.92 -6.23
C GLY A 59 -15.61 16.24 -4.93
N ASP A 60 -15.05 15.93 -3.76
CA ASP A 60 -15.71 16.14 -2.47
C ASP A 60 -16.06 17.61 -2.27
N THR A 61 -17.25 17.93 -1.79
CA THR A 61 -17.49 19.28 -1.26
C THR A 61 -16.95 19.33 0.16
N LEU A 62 -16.12 20.33 0.45
CA LEU A 62 -15.53 20.51 1.76
C LEU A 62 -16.29 21.59 2.53
N ASP A 63 -16.61 21.29 3.78
CA ASP A 63 -17.33 22.19 4.66
C ASP A 63 -16.51 23.43 4.98
N LEU A 64 -17.21 24.57 5.12
CA LEU A 64 -16.67 25.77 5.76
C LEU A 64 -16.92 25.65 7.26
N ARG A 65 -15.89 25.80 8.08
CA ARG A 65 -15.96 25.67 9.54
C ARG A 65 -15.37 26.87 10.26
N ASP A 66 -15.73 27.09 11.52
CA ASP A 66 -15.17 28.18 12.35
C ASP A 66 -13.79 27.85 12.96
N SER A 67 -13.40 26.58 12.91
CA SER A 67 -12.06 26.07 13.24
C SER A 67 -11.87 24.70 12.57
N TYR A 68 -10.65 24.14 12.59
CA TYR A 68 -10.40 22.81 12.00
C TYR A 68 -11.29 21.69 12.57
N TYR A 69 -11.77 21.82 13.81
CA TYR A 69 -12.59 20.81 14.48
C TYR A 69 -13.92 21.38 14.98
N GLY A 70 -14.31 22.54 14.45
CA GLY A 70 -15.52 23.25 14.87
C GLY A 70 -16.71 22.97 13.97
N ASP A 71 -17.78 23.69 14.23
CA ASP A 71 -19.06 23.53 13.56
C ASP A 71 -19.01 24.07 12.13
N GLU A 72 -19.84 23.50 11.25
CA GLU A 72 -20.05 24.05 9.92
C GLU A 72 -20.67 25.45 10.01
N VAL A 73 -20.12 26.39 9.25
CA VAL A 73 -20.58 27.77 9.17
C VAL A 73 -20.86 28.18 7.74
N LYS A 74 -21.78 29.13 7.59
CA LYS A 74 -22.02 29.82 6.32
C LYS A 74 -21.15 31.07 6.25
N LEU A 75 -21.06 31.65 5.03
CA LEU A 75 -20.46 32.96 4.85
C LEU A 75 -21.04 33.96 5.87
N ASN A 76 -20.15 34.72 6.47
CA ASN A 76 -20.42 35.68 7.52
C ASN A 76 -19.35 36.78 7.53
N ASP A 77 -19.54 37.77 8.39
CA ASP A 77 -18.69 38.97 8.45
C ASP A 77 -17.28 38.71 9.02
N ASP A 78 -17.03 37.56 9.65
CA ASP A 78 -15.70 37.21 10.20
C ASP A 78 -14.70 36.88 9.08
N LYS A 79 -15.17 36.49 7.88
CA LYS A 79 -14.38 36.25 6.64
C LYS A 79 -13.22 35.25 6.77
N GLU A 80 -13.12 34.55 7.90
CA GLU A 80 -12.16 33.50 8.18
C GLU A 80 -12.87 32.16 8.30
N TYR A 81 -12.38 31.16 7.58
CA TYR A 81 -12.96 29.82 7.51
C TYR A 81 -11.88 28.77 7.58
N TYR A 82 -12.29 27.58 8.00
CA TYR A 82 -11.44 26.42 8.14
C TYR A 82 -12.06 25.28 7.34
N THR A 83 -11.20 24.46 6.75
CA THR A 83 -11.63 23.23 6.10
C THR A 83 -10.55 22.18 6.19
N ARG A 84 -10.92 20.92 5.95
CA ARG A 84 -10.03 19.77 6.06
C ARG A 84 -10.02 19.05 4.72
N LEU A 85 -8.82 18.73 4.26
CA LEU A 85 -8.60 17.93 3.07
C LEU A 85 -7.97 16.62 3.51
N THR A 86 -8.54 15.51 3.05
CA THR A 86 -7.97 14.19 3.30
C THR A 86 -6.70 13.99 2.45
N ASP A 87 -5.82 13.10 2.88
CA ASP A 87 -4.51 12.89 2.25
C ASP A 87 -4.58 12.22 0.87
N ASP A 88 -5.70 11.56 0.58
CA ASP A 88 -6.03 10.93 -0.70
C ASP A 88 -6.36 11.93 -1.82
N SER A 89 -6.62 13.19 -1.48
CA SER A 89 -6.86 14.25 -2.48
C SER A 89 -5.64 15.16 -2.65
N ASP A 90 -5.22 15.37 -3.90
CA ASP A 90 -4.04 16.16 -4.24
C ASP A 90 -4.19 17.68 -4.00
N GLY A 91 -5.42 18.16 -3.81
CA GLY A 91 -5.69 19.59 -3.65
C GLY A 91 -7.16 19.93 -3.70
N ILE A 92 -7.45 21.21 -3.98
CA ILE A 92 -8.82 21.74 -4.00
C ILE A 92 -9.15 22.57 -5.24
N LYS A 93 -10.44 22.80 -5.46
CA LYS A 93 -11.05 23.81 -6.33
C LYS A 93 -11.89 24.74 -5.47
N ILE A 94 -11.79 26.03 -5.69
CA ILE A 94 -12.60 27.03 -4.98
C ILE A 94 -13.53 27.71 -5.97
N ASP A 95 -14.83 27.49 -5.82
CA ASP A 95 -15.89 28.17 -6.54
C ASP A 95 -16.40 29.33 -5.68
N ALA A 96 -15.90 30.53 -5.97
CA ALA A 96 -16.26 31.76 -5.26
C ALA A 96 -16.92 32.75 -6.21
N ASN A 97 -18.05 33.34 -5.77
CA ASN A 97 -18.74 34.38 -6.52
C ASN A 97 -18.90 35.62 -5.66
N VAL A 98 -18.66 36.78 -6.25
CA VAL A 98 -18.81 38.10 -5.62
C VAL A 98 -20.15 38.75 -5.99
N LYS A 99 -20.66 39.62 -5.13
CA LYS A 99 -21.85 40.45 -5.39
C LYS A 99 -21.43 41.76 -6.07
N GLY A 100 -22.15 42.11 -7.14
CA GLY A 100 -21.86 43.27 -8.00
C GLY A 100 -21.38 42.81 -9.38
N ASP A 101 -21.89 43.41 -10.44
CA ASP A 101 -21.76 42.88 -11.81
C ASP A 101 -20.33 42.97 -12.37
N ASP A 102 -19.56 44.00 -11.97
CA ASP A 102 -18.21 44.24 -12.47
C ASP A 102 -17.11 43.58 -11.61
N TYR A 103 -17.46 43.15 -10.39
CA TYR A 103 -16.50 42.62 -9.44
C TYR A 103 -15.99 41.25 -9.86
N ILE A 104 -14.73 40.96 -9.55
CA ILE A 104 -14.10 39.67 -9.81
C ILE A 104 -13.48 39.08 -8.54
N VAL A 105 -13.20 37.77 -8.59
CA VAL A 105 -12.51 37.05 -7.52
C VAL A 105 -11.16 36.54 -8.03
N ARG A 106 -10.13 36.60 -7.17
CA ARG A 106 -8.83 35.94 -7.37
C ARG A 106 -8.41 35.22 -6.09
N ILE A 107 -7.82 34.06 -6.26
CA ILE A 107 -7.41 33.17 -5.16
C ILE A 107 -5.89 33.11 -5.10
N PHE A 108 -5.32 33.05 -3.91
CA PHE A 108 -3.87 33.06 -3.67
C PHE A 108 -3.51 32.07 -2.56
N THR A 109 -2.36 31.42 -2.68
CA THR A 109 -1.82 30.48 -1.67
C THR A 109 -0.77 31.12 -0.76
N SER A 110 -0.58 32.44 -0.88
CA SER A 110 0.34 33.25 -0.07
C SER A 110 -0.24 34.65 0.10
N ASP A 111 0.05 35.25 1.26
CA ASP A 111 -0.26 36.65 1.59
C ASP A 111 0.66 37.65 0.88
N SER A 112 1.72 37.18 0.20
CA SER A 112 2.69 38.05 -0.46
C SER A 112 2.04 38.98 -1.48
N SER A 113 2.58 40.21 -1.56
CA SER A 113 2.11 41.26 -2.48
C SER A 113 2.36 40.93 -3.96
N ASP A 114 3.18 39.92 -4.25
CA ASP A 114 3.51 39.43 -5.59
C ASP A 114 3.00 38.00 -5.86
N ALA A 115 2.12 37.47 -5.01
CA ALA A 115 1.59 36.11 -5.12
C ALA A 115 0.90 35.84 -6.47
N VAL A 116 1.03 34.59 -6.95
CA VAL A 116 0.37 34.11 -8.17
C VAL A 116 -1.13 33.97 -7.92
N ALA A 117 -1.92 34.52 -8.84
CA ALA A 117 -3.37 34.52 -8.76
C ALA A 117 -3.96 33.33 -9.53
N TYR A 118 -4.91 32.65 -8.91
CA TYR A 118 -5.79 31.63 -9.49
C TYR A 118 -7.19 32.19 -9.73
N GLU A 119 -7.91 31.64 -10.70
CA GLU A 119 -9.32 31.94 -10.95
C GLU A 119 -10.24 30.96 -10.19
N PRO A 120 -11.49 31.36 -9.86
CA PRO A 120 -12.47 30.42 -9.33
C PRO A 120 -12.63 29.20 -10.24
N GLY A 121 -12.59 28.00 -9.64
CA GLY A 121 -12.65 26.72 -10.33
C GLY A 121 -11.29 26.13 -10.74
N ASP A 122 -10.20 26.90 -10.67
CA ASP A 122 -8.85 26.37 -10.92
C ASP A 122 -8.47 25.31 -9.86
N GLU A 123 -7.66 24.34 -10.29
CA GLU A 123 -7.07 23.32 -9.42
C GLU A 123 -5.88 23.89 -8.64
N ILE A 124 -5.93 23.77 -7.33
CA ILE A 124 -4.89 24.22 -6.40
C ILE A 124 -4.35 22.99 -5.68
N LEU A 125 -3.18 22.52 -6.09
CA LEU A 125 -2.49 21.40 -5.45
C LEU A 125 -1.98 21.82 -4.06
N LEU A 126 -2.26 21.00 -3.06
CA LEU A 126 -1.87 21.25 -1.67
C LEU A 126 -0.92 20.16 -1.17
N GLY A 127 0.21 20.60 -0.61
CA GLY A 127 1.10 19.74 0.16
C GLY A 127 0.48 19.32 1.49
N LYS A 128 1.07 18.31 2.14
CA LYS A 128 0.68 17.90 3.50
C LYS A 128 0.80 19.08 4.48
N GLY A 129 -0.08 19.11 5.49
CA GLY A 129 -0.08 20.12 6.54
C GLY A 129 -1.05 21.26 6.30
N ASN A 130 -0.82 22.38 6.98
CA ASN A 130 -1.71 23.53 6.94
C ASN A 130 -1.31 24.48 5.80
N THR A 131 -2.26 24.80 4.94
CA THR A 131 -2.14 25.84 3.92
C THR A 131 -3.22 26.90 4.14
N THR A 132 -2.82 28.17 4.15
CA THR A 132 -3.77 29.28 4.19
C THR A 132 -3.98 29.82 2.78
N ILE A 133 -5.24 29.96 2.39
CA ILE A 133 -5.65 30.45 1.09
C ILE A 133 -6.38 31.78 1.26
N TYR A 134 -6.04 32.74 0.42
CA TYR A 134 -6.61 34.08 0.41
C TYR A 134 -7.52 34.22 -0.81
N VAL A 135 -8.79 34.49 -0.57
CA VAL A 135 -9.77 34.78 -1.63
C VAL A 135 -10.02 36.28 -1.60
N ARG A 136 -9.57 36.99 -2.63
CA ARG A 136 -9.66 38.45 -2.72
C ARG A 136 -10.65 38.87 -3.80
N THR A 137 -11.39 39.93 -3.52
CA THR A 137 -12.30 40.55 -4.49
C THR A 137 -11.74 41.87 -5.01
N TYR A 138 -12.06 42.20 -6.25
CA TYR A 138 -11.65 43.45 -6.89
C TYR A 138 -12.83 44.06 -7.63
N GLU A 139 -12.98 45.38 -7.61
CA GLU A 139 -14.02 46.13 -8.34
C GLU A 139 -14.13 45.74 -9.82
N SER A 140 -13.01 45.34 -10.44
CA SER A 140 -12.96 44.83 -11.82
C SER A 140 -11.63 44.15 -12.15
N LEU A 141 -11.58 43.48 -13.31
CA LEU A 141 -10.33 42.99 -13.89
C LEU A 141 -9.28 44.10 -14.10
N SER A 142 -9.74 45.32 -14.41
CA SER A 142 -8.84 46.48 -14.56
C SER A 142 -8.24 46.92 -13.23
N ALA A 143 -9.01 46.87 -12.14
CA ALA A 143 -8.53 47.14 -10.79
C ALA A 143 -7.47 46.11 -10.37
N PHE A 144 -7.73 44.81 -10.59
CA PHE A 144 -6.76 43.75 -10.33
C PHE A 144 -5.44 43.94 -11.11
N ARG A 145 -5.51 44.25 -12.42
CA ARG A 145 -4.30 44.52 -13.22
C ARG A 145 -3.53 45.73 -12.71
N LYS A 146 -4.21 46.77 -12.23
CA LYS A 146 -3.56 47.92 -11.62
C LYS A 146 -2.83 47.53 -10.33
N ALA A 147 -3.47 46.74 -9.47
CA ALA A 147 -2.88 46.21 -8.25
C ALA A 147 -1.62 45.37 -8.57
N LYS A 148 -1.74 44.38 -9.46
CA LYS A 148 -0.66 43.47 -9.85
C LYS A 148 0.48 44.14 -10.64
N ASP A 149 0.16 44.83 -11.74
CA ASP A 149 1.17 45.23 -12.72
C ASP A 149 1.73 46.63 -12.45
N GLN A 150 0.92 47.54 -11.90
CA GLN A 150 1.33 48.93 -11.65
C GLN A 150 1.78 49.15 -10.21
N LYS A 151 1.01 48.67 -9.23
CA LYS A 151 1.34 48.80 -7.81
C LYS A 151 2.27 47.70 -7.31
N LYS A 152 2.32 46.54 -8.01
CA LYS A 152 3.04 45.32 -7.57
C LYS A 152 2.60 44.85 -6.19
N ASP A 153 1.31 44.99 -5.95
CA ASP A 153 0.68 44.67 -4.68
C ASP A 153 -0.72 44.10 -4.92
N VAL A 154 -0.81 42.78 -4.95
CA VAL A 154 -2.08 42.04 -5.05
C VAL A 154 -2.85 41.98 -3.73
N THR A 155 -2.41 42.69 -2.69
CA THR A 155 -3.20 42.87 -1.45
C THR A 155 -4.08 44.13 -1.50
N ASP A 156 -3.85 45.01 -2.48
CA ASP A 156 -4.70 46.17 -2.80
C ASP A 156 -6.01 45.69 -3.46
N CYS A 157 -6.91 45.20 -2.63
CA CYS A 157 -8.19 44.58 -2.98
C CYS A 157 -9.34 45.17 -2.15
N ASP A 158 -10.59 44.88 -2.53
CA ASP A 158 -11.77 45.39 -1.85
C ASP A 158 -12.08 44.59 -0.59
N GLU A 159 -12.08 43.25 -0.70
CA GLU A 159 -12.33 42.33 0.41
C GLU A 159 -11.36 41.14 0.34
N GLU A 160 -10.97 40.63 1.50
CA GLU A 160 -10.15 39.43 1.65
C GLU A 160 -10.83 38.43 2.58
N TYR A 161 -10.86 37.17 2.16
CA TYR A 161 -11.36 36.04 2.93
C TYR A 161 -10.22 35.05 3.11
N THR A 162 -10.09 34.50 4.31
CA THR A 162 -9.06 33.53 4.66
C THR A 162 -9.66 32.14 4.79
N ILE A 163 -9.08 31.16 4.10
CA ILE A 163 -9.46 29.76 4.18
C ILE A 163 -8.25 28.97 4.66
N ASN A 164 -8.31 28.50 5.89
CA ASN A 164 -7.29 27.66 6.48
C ASN A 164 -7.61 26.20 6.14
N VAL A 165 -6.85 25.62 5.21
CA VAL A 165 -6.98 24.22 4.81
C VAL A 165 -5.97 23.38 5.58
N LYS A 166 -6.44 22.36 6.29
CA LYS A 166 -5.56 21.34 6.87
C LYS A 166 -5.64 20.09 6.01
N LYS A 167 -4.57 19.80 5.27
CA LYS A 167 -4.38 18.48 4.67
C LYS A 167 -3.78 17.55 5.71
N THR A 168 -4.44 16.44 6.01
CA THR A 168 -3.99 15.51 7.06
C THR A 168 -2.53 15.11 6.84
N THR A 169 -1.73 15.12 7.92
CA THR A 169 -0.28 14.89 7.80
C THR A 169 0.09 13.42 7.75
N ASP A 170 -0.67 12.52 8.35
CA ASP A 170 -0.46 11.07 8.24
C ASP A 170 -1.80 10.37 8.38
N SER A 171 -2.11 9.59 7.37
CA SER A 171 -3.01 8.44 7.32
C SER A 171 -2.76 7.79 5.98
N SER A 172 -1.47 7.52 5.71
CA SER A 172 -1.03 7.01 4.42
C SER A 172 -1.85 5.80 4.02
N TYR A 173 -1.95 5.58 2.72
CA TYR A 173 -2.22 4.28 2.08
C TYR A 173 -1.35 3.09 2.60
N GLU A 174 -0.57 3.31 3.66
CA GLU A 174 0.53 2.55 4.25
C GLU A 174 0.58 2.69 5.80
N ASP A 175 -0.40 3.37 6.46
CA ASP A 175 -0.37 3.55 7.92
C ASP A 175 -0.89 2.30 8.65
N ASP A 176 0.00 1.69 9.42
CA ASP A 176 -0.22 0.55 10.32
C ASP A 176 -1.10 0.90 11.53
N THR A 177 -1.54 2.17 11.66
CA THR A 177 -2.53 2.61 12.65
C THR A 177 -3.89 2.91 12.00
N GLN A 178 -4.82 1.95 12.06
CA GLN A 178 -6.19 2.11 11.56
C GLN A 178 -7.10 2.68 12.67
N ASP A 179 -7.84 3.76 12.38
CA ASP A 179 -8.79 4.32 13.36
C ASP A 179 -10.00 3.39 13.59
N PRO A 180 -10.71 3.50 14.73
CA PRO A 180 -11.89 2.69 15.04
C PRO A 180 -13.16 3.15 14.30
N ILE A 181 -13.03 3.41 13.00
CA ILE A 181 -14.12 3.64 12.04
C ILE A 181 -14.21 2.41 11.14
N TYR A 182 -15.41 2.02 10.73
CA TYR A 182 -15.63 0.77 10.01
C TYR A 182 -16.66 0.94 8.89
N LEU A 183 -16.53 0.11 7.86
CA LEU A 183 -17.65 -0.16 6.96
C LEU A 183 -18.61 -1.13 7.64
N GLU A 184 -19.90 -0.96 7.39
CA GLU A 184 -20.95 -1.92 7.73
C GLU A 184 -20.80 -3.19 6.88
N ASP A 185 -20.49 -3.03 5.59
CA ASP A 185 -20.41 -4.14 4.63
C ASP A 185 -19.49 -3.85 3.43
N ILE A 186 -18.87 -4.91 2.89
CA ILE A 186 -18.25 -4.91 1.55
C ILE A 186 -18.79 -6.12 0.78
N ASP A 187 -19.47 -5.85 -0.34
CA ASP A 187 -20.04 -6.87 -1.23
C ASP A 187 -19.46 -6.79 -2.64
N LEU A 188 -19.28 -7.96 -3.26
CA LEU A 188 -18.66 -8.12 -4.56
C LEU A 188 -19.60 -8.81 -5.55
N SER A 189 -19.71 -8.26 -6.76
CA SER A 189 -20.50 -8.91 -7.82
C SER A 189 -19.90 -10.23 -8.34
N LYS A 190 -18.61 -10.49 -8.06
CA LYS A 190 -17.81 -11.65 -8.50
C LYS A 190 -16.71 -11.93 -7.48
N GLY A 191 -16.41 -13.20 -7.25
CA GLY A 191 -15.54 -13.62 -6.15
C GLY A 191 -16.33 -13.68 -4.84
N ASP A 192 -15.80 -14.46 -3.90
CA ASP A 192 -16.39 -14.60 -2.58
C ASP A 192 -15.66 -13.68 -1.61
N ILE A 193 -16.42 -13.01 -0.75
CA ILE A 193 -15.88 -12.22 0.37
C ILE A 193 -16.74 -12.47 1.60
N SER A 194 -16.08 -12.78 2.72
CA SER A 194 -16.70 -12.84 4.03
C SER A 194 -16.26 -11.61 4.82
N PHE A 195 -16.99 -10.50 4.67
CA PHE A 195 -16.57 -9.23 5.24
C PHE A 195 -16.57 -9.27 6.77
N LEU A 196 -15.43 -8.90 7.36
CA LEU A 196 -15.27 -8.72 8.79
C LEU A 196 -14.73 -7.31 9.03
N LYS A 197 -15.48 -6.48 9.75
CA LYS A 197 -15.16 -5.05 9.90
C LYS A 197 -13.73 -4.74 10.37
N GLN A 198 -13.13 -5.62 11.16
CA GLN A 198 -11.75 -5.46 11.66
C GLN A 198 -10.68 -5.94 10.67
N ARG A 199 -11.03 -6.85 9.75
CA ARG A 199 -10.11 -7.36 8.71
C ARG A 199 -9.98 -6.30 7.62
N THR A 200 -8.75 -5.87 7.37
CA THR A 200 -8.42 -4.79 6.42
C THR A 200 -7.75 -5.29 5.15
N SER A 201 -7.56 -6.60 4.97
CA SER A 201 -7.02 -7.18 3.74
C SER A 201 -7.80 -8.44 3.38
N TYR A 202 -8.15 -8.57 2.10
CA TYR A 202 -8.91 -9.69 1.55
C TYR A 202 -8.27 -10.14 0.25
N ASP A 203 -7.95 -11.43 0.15
CA ASP A 203 -7.47 -12.04 -1.07
C ASP A 203 -8.66 -12.69 -1.78
N ILE A 204 -8.95 -12.22 -3.00
CA ILE A 204 -10.16 -12.59 -3.75
C ILE A 204 -9.74 -13.16 -5.10
N LYS A 205 -10.10 -14.41 -5.37
CA LYS A 205 -9.84 -15.04 -6.66
C LYS A 205 -11.07 -14.90 -7.55
N VAL A 206 -10.88 -14.43 -8.78
CA VAL A 206 -11.94 -14.36 -9.79
C VAL A 206 -11.53 -15.02 -11.08
N ASP A 207 -12.54 -15.56 -11.77
CA ASP A 207 -12.37 -16.27 -13.04
C ASP A 207 -11.65 -15.41 -14.09
N SER A 208 -10.88 -16.02 -14.97
CA SER A 208 -10.11 -15.31 -16.01
C SER A 208 -10.99 -14.46 -16.94
N SER A 209 -12.26 -14.86 -17.08
CA SER A 209 -13.28 -14.16 -17.87
C SER A 209 -13.81 -12.87 -17.23
N VAL A 210 -13.58 -12.64 -15.93
CA VAL A 210 -14.10 -11.49 -15.19
C VAL A 210 -13.22 -10.26 -15.43
N SER A 211 -13.54 -9.42 -16.42
CA SER A 211 -12.75 -8.22 -16.75
C SER A 211 -13.07 -6.98 -15.92
N GLU A 212 -14.13 -7.04 -15.12
CA GLU A 212 -14.54 -5.98 -14.23
C GLU A 212 -15.30 -6.55 -13.04
N ILE A 213 -15.28 -5.81 -11.94
CA ILE A 213 -15.98 -6.16 -10.71
C ILE A 213 -16.70 -4.93 -10.19
N LYS A 214 -17.95 -5.12 -9.76
CA LYS A 214 -18.68 -4.12 -8.99
C LYS A 214 -18.50 -4.40 -7.51
N ILE A 215 -18.09 -3.36 -6.79
CA ILE A 215 -17.85 -3.34 -5.36
C ILE A 215 -18.92 -2.43 -4.74
N THR A 216 -19.56 -2.90 -3.67
CA THR A 216 -20.45 -2.12 -2.81
C THR A 216 -19.74 -1.99 -1.46
N ALA A 217 -19.58 -0.78 -0.93
CA ALA A 217 -18.88 -0.55 0.34
C ALA A 217 -19.71 0.38 1.24
N LYS A 218 -20.53 -0.19 2.12
CA LYS A 218 -21.49 0.60 2.91
C LYS A 218 -20.86 1.06 4.23
N PRO A 219 -20.91 2.35 4.59
CA PRO A 219 -20.39 2.82 5.87
C PRO A 219 -21.33 2.50 7.04
N GLU A 220 -20.82 2.46 8.27
CA GLU A 220 -21.64 2.34 9.48
C GLU A 220 -22.48 3.61 9.75
N ASP A 221 -21.99 4.79 9.36
CA ASP A 221 -22.71 6.08 9.40
C ASP A 221 -22.89 6.64 7.98
N GLU A 222 -24.09 7.12 7.64
CA GLU A 222 -24.37 7.70 6.31
C GLU A 222 -23.65 9.03 6.09
N ASP A 223 -23.19 9.69 7.15
CA ASP A 223 -22.36 10.89 7.07
C ASP A 223 -20.87 10.57 6.82
N ASP A 224 -20.45 9.30 6.93
CA ASP A 224 -19.09 8.88 6.63
C ASP A 224 -18.83 8.81 5.12
N ARG A 225 -17.66 9.26 4.71
CA ARG A 225 -17.26 9.26 3.30
C ARG A 225 -16.63 7.93 2.95
N VAL A 226 -17.04 7.34 1.82
CA VAL A 226 -16.46 6.10 1.29
C VAL A 226 -15.84 6.34 -0.07
N ARG A 227 -14.62 5.82 -0.27
CA ARG A 227 -13.94 5.78 -1.55
C ARG A 227 -13.61 4.35 -1.96
N ILE A 228 -13.90 4.01 -3.21
CA ILE A 228 -13.48 2.75 -3.84
C ILE A 228 -12.46 3.08 -4.92
N ASN A 229 -11.22 2.62 -4.73
CA ASN A 229 -10.06 2.91 -5.57
C ASN A 229 -9.87 4.42 -5.81
N GLY A 230 -10.00 5.22 -4.74
CA GLY A 230 -9.95 6.68 -4.80
C GLY A 230 -11.20 7.38 -5.34
N SER A 231 -12.17 6.67 -5.92
CA SER A 231 -13.45 7.27 -6.36
C SER A 231 -14.43 7.38 -5.20
N LEU A 232 -15.00 8.57 -4.96
CA LEU A 232 -16.10 8.77 -4.02
C LEU A 232 -17.33 7.96 -4.45
N VAL A 233 -17.98 7.32 -3.48
CA VAL A 233 -19.27 6.66 -3.61
C VAL A 233 -20.17 7.04 -2.43
N ASP A 234 -21.48 7.14 -2.65
CA ASP A 234 -22.42 7.67 -1.66
C ASP A 234 -23.84 7.06 -1.80
N SER A 235 -24.82 7.58 -1.06
CA SER A 235 -26.19 7.08 -1.11
C SER A 235 -26.84 7.16 -2.50
N ASP A 236 -26.43 8.10 -3.36
CA ASP A 236 -27.02 8.26 -4.70
C ASP A 236 -26.61 7.11 -5.63
N ASP A 237 -25.39 6.60 -5.49
CA ASP A 237 -24.92 5.40 -6.20
C ASP A 237 -25.09 4.10 -5.40
N ASN A 238 -25.61 4.19 -4.18
CA ASN A 238 -25.73 3.11 -3.19
C ASN A 238 -24.38 2.54 -2.76
N TYR A 239 -23.38 3.41 -2.67
CA TYR A 239 -21.99 3.13 -2.31
C TYR A 239 -21.32 2.15 -3.27
N LYS A 240 -21.56 2.29 -4.58
CA LYS A 240 -21.16 1.30 -5.61
C LYS A 240 -20.18 1.86 -6.62
N LYS A 241 -19.15 1.06 -6.92
CA LYS A 241 -18.23 1.33 -8.01
C LYS A 241 -17.94 0.08 -8.82
N THR A 242 -17.94 0.22 -10.15
CA THR A 242 -17.37 -0.79 -11.06
C THR A 242 -15.90 -0.46 -11.34
N ILE A 243 -15.03 -1.44 -11.15
CA ILE A 243 -13.59 -1.37 -11.39
C ILE A 243 -13.22 -2.37 -12.49
N SER A 244 -12.42 -1.92 -13.47
CA SER A 244 -11.83 -2.81 -14.46
C SER A 244 -10.66 -3.56 -13.86
N LEU A 245 -10.54 -4.85 -14.17
CA LEU A 245 -9.48 -5.73 -13.69
C LEU A 245 -8.52 -6.06 -14.83
N ASP A 246 -7.23 -5.89 -14.60
CA ASP A 246 -6.17 -6.47 -15.42
C ASP A 246 -6.03 -7.97 -15.12
N LYS A 247 -5.44 -8.73 -16.05
CA LYS A 247 -5.12 -10.15 -15.79
C LYS A 247 -4.03 -10.23 -14.72
N GLY A 248 -4.13 -11.22 -13.83
CA GLY A 248 -3.23 -11.35 -12.67
C GLY A 248 -3.74 -10.54 -11.48
N ASP A 249 -2.83 -10.04 -10.68
CA ASP A 249 -3.15 -9.37 -9.41
C ASP A 249 -3.62 -7.93 -9.62
N ASN A 250 -4.68 -7.56 -8.89
CA ASN A 250 -5.26 -6.23 -8.88
C ASN A 250 -5.44 -5.80 -7.43
N GLU A 251 -4.75 -4.76 -6.99
CA GLU A 251 -4.97 -4.16 -5.68
C GLU A 251 -6.07 -3.09 -5.77
N ILE A 252 -7.14 -3.24 -4.98
CA ILE A 252 -8.21 -2.24 -4.88
C ILE A 252 -8.37 -1.82 -3.43
N LYS A 253 -8.23 -0.52 -3.17
CA LYS A 253 -8.38 0.04 -1.82
C LYS A 253 -9.75 0.67 -1.63
N VAL A 254 -10.43 0.30 -0.56
CA VAL A 254 -11.70 0.86 -0.10
C VAL A 254 -11.46 1.60 1.20
N LYS A 255 -11.70 2.91 1.22
CA LYS A 255 -11.40 3.77 2.36
C LYS A 255 -12.68 4.39 2.91
N VAL A 256 -12.85 4.36 4.23
CA VAL A 256 -13.93 5.05 4.95
C VAL A 256 -13.33 6.15 5.83
N THR A 257 -13.99 7.31 5.90
CA THR A 257 -13.51 8.47 6.65
C THR A 257 -14.65 9.25 7.28
N ASP A 258 -14.57 9.49 8.59
CA ASP A 258 -15.58 10.29 9.31
C ASP A 258 -15.29 11.79 9.25
N ASN A 259 -16.19 12.57 9.86
CA ASN A 259 -16.06 14.02 9.99
C ASN A 259 -14.94 14.50 10.93
N LYS A 260 -14.33 13.60 11.70
CA LYS A 260 -13.18 13.86 12.58
C LYS A 260 -11.85 13.51 11.90
N ASP A 261 -11.86 13.09 10.64
CA ASP A 261 -10.76 12.48 9.89
C ASP A 261 -10.23 11.19 10.51
N ASN A 262 -11.04 10.45 11.25
CA ASN A 262 -10.73 9.06 11.55
C ASN A 262 -10.87 8.26 10.26
N GLN A 263 -9.93 7.37 9.97
CA GLN A 263 -9.86 6.65 8.70
C GLN A 263 -9.60 5.17 8.86
N ARG A 264 -10.20 4.38 7.97
CA ARG A 264 -9.89 2.97 7.79
C ARG A 264 -9.81 2.62 6.31
N THR A 265 -8.81 1.82 5.96
CA THR A 265 -8.64 1.32 4.59
C THR A 265 -8.73 -0.20 4.60
N TYR A 266 -9.50 -0.74 3.66
CA TYR A 266 -9.65 -2.14 3.33
C TYR A 266 -9.01 -2.39 1.97
N THR A 267 -8.07 -3.33 1.89
CA THR A 267 -7.38 -3.72 0.67
C THR A 267 -8.00 -5.00 0.14
N LEU A 268 -8.44 -4.98 -1.11
CA LEU A 268 -8.95 -6.13 -1.85
C LEU A 268 -7.89 -6.53 -2.88
N ASN A 269 -7.19 -7.62 -2.64
CA ASN A 269 -6.20 -8.19 -3.54
C ASN A 269 -6.91 -9.18 -4.47
N ILE A 270 -7.32 -8.70 -5.64
CA ILE A 270 -8.11 -9.48 -6.58
C ILE A 270 -7.20 -10.12 -7.64
N THR A 271 -7.04 -11.44 -7.58
CA THR A 271 -6.33 -12.19 -8.61
C THR A 271 -7.31 -12.65 -9.69
N ARG A 272 -7.19 -12.04 -10.88
CA ARG A 272 -7.98 -12.38 -12.06
C ARG A 272 -7.25 -13.39 -12.93
N GLY A 273 -7.75 -14.62 -12.95
CA GLY A 273 -7.37 -15.62 -13.95
C GLY A 273 -6.07 -16.38 -13.68
N ASN A 274 -5.71 -16.62 -12.43
CA ASN A 274 -4.72 -17.65 -12.12
C ASN A 274 -5.38 -19.04 -12.14
N SER A 275 -5.04 -19.81 -13.19
CA SER A 275 -5.17 -21.28 -13.18
C SER A 275 -3.78 -21.90 -13.03
N SER A 276 -3.11 -21.60 -11.92
CA SER A 276 -1.89 -22.27 -11.45
C SER A 276 -1.83 -22.05 -9.93
N ASP A 277 -1.89 -23.15 -9.18
CA ASP A 277 -1.69 -23.30 -7.73
C ASP A 277 -2.84 -22.80 -6.84
N THR A 278 -3.73 -23.74 -6.48
CA THR A 278 -5.07 -23.50 -5.91
C THR A 278 -5.16 -23.49 -4.38
N GLU A 279 -4.11 -23.77 -3.63
CA GLU A 279 -4.23 -23.97 -2.18
C GLU A 279 -3.45 -22.92 -1.41
N ASP A 280 -4.06 -22.40 -0.34
CA ASP A 280 -3.41 -21.42 0.52
C ASP A 280 -2.33 -22.09 1.40
N ASP A 281 -1.41 -21.30 1.98
CA ASP A 281 -0.33 -21.79 2.86
C ASP A 281 -0.91 -22.23 4.23
N ILE A 282 -1.63 -23.34 4.24
CA ILE A 282 -2.21 -24.07 5.37
C ILE A 282 -2.16 -25.57 5.05
N TYR A 283 -1.69 -26.40 5.98
CA TYR A 283 -1.39 -27.79 5.71
C TYR A 283 -1.92 -28.76 6.77
N LEU A 284 -2.01 -30.04 6.41
CA LEU A 284 -2.08 -31.13 7.38
C LEU A 284 -0.65 -31.50 7.81
N ASP A 285 -0.46 -31.81 9.09
CA ASP A 285 0.77 -32.42 9.61
C ASP A 285 0.85 -33.90 9.20
N ASP A 286 -0.30 -34.58 9.16
CA ASP A 286 -0.37 -35.99 8.74
C ASP A 286 -1.68 -36.33 8.01
N LEU A 287 -1.60 -37.31 7.10
CA LEU A 287 -2.74 -37.88 6.38
C LEU A 287 -2.57 -39.40 6.28
N THR A 288 -3.39 -40.14 7.04
CA THR A 288 -3.23 -41.60 7.19
C THR A 288 -4.47 -42.37 6.76
N LEU A 289 -4.25 -43.62 6.38
CA LEU A 289 -5.29 -44.55 5.93
C LEU A 289 -5.19 -45.87 6.68
N SER A 290 -6.34 -46.44 7.06
CA SER A 290 -6.36 -47.77 7.71
C SER A 290 -6.05 -48.94 6.77
N ASP A 291 -6.14 -48.73 5.45
CA ASP A 291 -5.88 -49.72 4.40
C ASP A 291 -5.44 -48.98 3.12
N GLY A 292 -4.45 -49.51 2.40
CA GLY A 292 -3.73 -48.78 1.34
C GLY A 292 -2.55 -47.97 1.89
N ASP A 293 -1.59 -47.67 1.01
CA ASP A 293 -0.38 -46.90 1.35
C ASP A 293 -0.49 -45.47 0.79
N ILE A 294 -0.08 -44.49 1.60
CA ILE A 294 0.08 -43.09 1.22
C ILE A 294 1.43 -42.60 1.73
N ASP A 295 2.19 -41.93 0.87
CA ASP A 295 3.44 -41.24 1.24
C ASP A 295 3.11 -39.75 1.32
N PHE A 296 2.55 -39.33 2.46
CA PHE A 296 1.99 -38.00 2.62
C PHE A 296 3.08 -36.92 2.50
N SER A 297 2.78 -35.88 1.71
CA SER A 297 3.57 -34.67 1.57
C SER A 297 2.63 -33.47 1.66
N GLU A 298 2.95 -32.51 2.52
CA GLU A 298 2.11 -31.32 2.76
C GLU A 298 1.76 -30.56 1.45
N ASP A 299 2.70 -30.51 0.50
CA ASP A 299 2.56 -29.87 -0.80
C ASP A 299 1.79 -30.69 -1.85
N GLU A 300 1.57 -31.99 -1.62
CA GLU A 300 0.83 -32.86 -2.54
C GLU A 300 -0.64 -32.93 -2.13
N THR A 301 -1.53 -32.49 -3.02
CA THR A 301 -2.96 -32.30 -2.73
C THR A 301 -3.84 -33.35 -3.41
N SER A 302 -3.25 -34.35 -4.07
CA SER A 302 -3.97 -35.43 -4.73
C SER A 302 -3.22 -36.74 -4.58
N TYR A 303 -3.90 -37.80 -4.14
CA TYR A 303 -3.31 -39.11 -3.94
C TYR A 303 -4.19 -40.18 -4.59
N ASP A 304 -3.56 -41.06 -5.36
CA ASP A 304 -4.22 -42.24 -5.93
C ASP A 304 -3.89 -43.46 -5.06
N VAL A 305 -4.92 -44.12 -4.52
CA VAL A 305 -4.76 -45.23 -3.56
C VAL A 305 -5.54 -46.44 -4.02
N ASP A 306 -4.88 -47.58 -4.16
CA ASP A 306 -5.52 -48.86 -4.49
C ASP A 306 -5.78 -49.66 -3.20
N VAL A 307 -7.00 -50.17 -3.02
CA VAL A 307 -7.37 -51.03 -1.87
C VAL A 307 -8.04 -52.33 -2.33
N ASP A 308 -7.92 -53.38 -1.52
CA ASP A 308 -8.50 -54.70 -1.83
C ASP A 308 -10.03 -54.65 -1.95
N GLU A 309 -10.61 -55.52 -2.79
CA GLU A 309 -12.06 -55.58 -2.98
C GLU A 309 -12.83 -55.83 -1.67
N SER A 310 -12.24 -56.48 -0.67
CA SER A 310 -12.86 -56.72 0.63
C SER A 310 -12.98 -55.47 1.53
N VAL A 311 -12.25 -54.39 1.24
CA VAL A 311 -12.22 -53.15 2.03
C VAL A 311 -13.44 -52.29 1.73
N SER A 312 -14.58 -52.61 2.34
CA SER A 312 -15.84 -51.87 2.14
C SER A 312 -15.93 -50.55 2.92
N LYS A 313 -15.00 -50.30 3.86
CA LYS A 313 -14.89 -49.08 4.66
C LYS A 313 -13.42 -48.82 4.98
N ILE A 314 -13.04 -47.54 5.04
CA ILE A 314 -11.70 -47.09 5.38
C ILE A 314 -11.78 -46.02 6.47
N THR A 315 -10.83 -45.99 7.39
CA THR A 315 -10.64 -44.86 8.30
C THR A 315 -9.56 -43.95 7.73
N ILE A 316 -9.84 -42.65 7.69
CA ILE A 316 -8.93 -41.59 7.23
C ILE A 316 -8.63 -40.73 8.46
N GLY A 317 -7.34 -40.55 8.79
CA GLY A 317 -6.88 -39.58 9.79
C GLY A 317 -6.28 -38.37 9.09
N ALA A 318 -6.60 -37.16 9.54
CA ALA A 318 -6.15 -35.91 8.93
C ALA A 318 -5.77 -34.88 10.01
N GLU A 319 -4.56 -35.02 10.55
CA GLU A 319 -4.08 -34.15 11.64
C GLU A 319 -3.62 -32.81 11.06
N PRO A 320 -4.17 -31.67 11.51
CA PRO A 320 -3.73 -30.36 11.05
C PRO A 320 -2.39 -29.94 11.69
N GLU A 321 -1.63 -29.06 11.04
CA GLU A 321 -0.42 -28.47 11.65
C GLU A 321 -0.72 -27.61 12.90
N ASP A 322 -1.96 -27.12 13.02
CA ASP A 322 -2.42 -26.30 14.13
C ASP A 322 -3.79 -26.80 14.61
N ASP A 323 -3.95 -26.95 15.92
CA ASP A 323 -5.17 -27.48 16.54
C ASP A 323 -6.35 -26.48 16.48
N GLU A 324 -6.08 -25.21 16.13
CA GLU A 324 -7.09 -24.19 15.85
C GLU A 324 -7.71 -24.31 14.44
N TYR A 325 -7.14 -25.13 13.55
CA TYR A 325 -7.68 -25.32 12.20
C TYR A 325 -8.89 -26.25 12.17
N LEU A 326 -9.90 -25.85 11.39
CA LEU A 326 -11.07 -26.66 11.11
C LEU A 326 -10.72 -27.73 10.07
N VAL A 327 -10.93 -29.01 10.41
CA VAL A 327 -10.73 -30.14 9.49
C VAL A 327 -12.06 -30.81 9.16
N THR A 328 -12.28 -31.08 7.86
CA THR A 328 -13.42 -31.88 7.42
C THR A 328 -12.97 -33.01 6.50
N ILE A 329 -13.54 -34.20 6.69
CA ILE A 329 -13.33 -35.37 5.83
C ILE A 329 -14.66 -35.68 5.16
N ASP A 330 -14.71 -35.63 3.83
CA ASP A 330 -15.92 -35.81 3.02
C ASP A 330 -17.09 -34.93 3.49
N GLY A 331 -16.78 -33.70 3.91
CA GLY A 331 -17.73 -32.69 4.36
C GLY A 331 -18.22 -32.80 5.81
N ASP A 332 -17.82 -33.85 6.55
CA ASP A 332 -18.10 -33.93 8.00
C ASP A 332 -16.88 -33.45 8.79
N GLU A 333 -17.13 -32.64 9.82
CA GLU A 333 -16.11 -32.08 10.72
C GLU A 333 -15.51 -33.16 11.65
N VAL A 334 -14.20 -33.09 11.83
CA VAL A 334 -13.39 -33.92 12.75
C VAL A 334 -12.48 -33.02 13.60
N SER A 335 -12.04 -33.51 14.75
CA SER A 335 -11.36 -32.73 15.78
C SER A 335 -10.40 -33.58 16.63
N SER A 336 -9.77 -32.98 17.63
CA SER A 336 -8.96 -33.73 18.60
C SER A 336 -9.76 -34.76 19.42
N ASP A 337 -11.07 -34.62 19.56
CA ASP A 337 -11.91 -35.54 20.36
C ASP A 337 -12.09 -36.92 19.68
N ASP A 338 -11.94 -36.97 18.35
CA ASP A 338 -11.99 -38.17 17.52
C ASP A 338 -10.65 -38.44 16.80
N ASP A 339 -9.55 -37.91 17.34
CA ASP A 339 -8.18 -38.05 16.79
C ASP A 339 -8.07 -37.59 15.32
N TYR A 340 -8.93 -36.64 14.91
CA TYR A 340 -9.10 -36.18 13.53
C TYR A 340 -9.41 -37.32 12.53
N GLU A 341 -10.04 -38.41 12.99
CA GLU A 341 -10.34 -39.59 12.17
C GLU A 341 -11.80 -39.69 11.74
N LYS A 342 -12.03 -40.10 10.48
CA LYS A 342 -13.37 -40.46 9.98
C LYS A 342 -13.37 -41.80 9.26
N LYS A 343 -14.37 -42.64 9.57
CA LYS A 343 -14.66 -43.87 8.82
C LYS A 343 -15.61 -43.62 7.66
N VAL A 344 -15.13 -43.81 6.43
CA VAL A 344 -15.87 -43.62 5.17
C VAL A 344 -16.20 -44.97 4.53
N SER A 345 -17.37 -45.07 3.87
CA SER A 345 -17.76 -46.29 3.14
C SER A 345 -17.32 -46.20 1.68
N LEU A 346 -16.81 -47.30 1.13
CA LEU A 346 -16.29 -47.36 -0.23
C LEU A 346 -17.19 -48.21 -1.14
N ASP A 347 -17.63 -47.61 -2.25
CA ASP A 347 -18.23 -48.33 -3.35
C ASP A 347 -17.15 -49.11 -4.13
N LYS A 348 -17.55 -50.15 -4.86
CA LYS A 348 -16.62 -50.89 -5.72
C LYS A 348 -16.22 -49.99 -6.90
N GLY A 349 -14.92 -49.89 -7.20
CA GLY A 349 -14.39 -48.98 -8.22
C GLY A 349 -13.84 -47.69 -7.63
N GLU A 350 -13.91 -46.60 -8.39
CA GLU A 350 -13.38 -45.28 -8.00
C GLU A 350 -14.24 -44.61 -6.92
N ASN A 351 -13.58 -44.07 -5.89
CA ASN A 351 -14.17 -43.26 -4.83
C ASN A 351 -13.30 -42.01 -4.68
N THR A 352 -13.90 -40.82 -4.73
CA THR A 352 -13.17 -39.56 -4.50
C THR A 352 -13.58 -38.99 -3.16
N ILE A 353 -12.63 -38.87 -2.24
CA ILE A 353 -12.84 -38.32 -0.90
C ILE A 353 -12.03 -37.04 -0.77
N LYS A 354 -12.65 -35.98 -0.24
CA LYS A 354 -11.98 -34.69 -0.01
C LYS A 354 -11.72 -34.48 1.47
N VAL A 355 -10.49 -34.11 1.80
CA VAL A 355 -10.08 -33.67 3.13
C VAL A 355 -9.78 -32.17 3.03
N THR A 356 -10.42 -31.35 3.85
CA THR A 356 -10.22 -29.91 3.86
C THR A 356 -9.65 -29.49 5.20
N VAL A 357 -8.58 -28.70 5.19
CA VAL A 357 -8.07 -27.95 6.35
C VAL A 357 -8.30 -26.46 6.11
N GLN A 358 -8.85 -25.77 7.10
CA GLN A 358 -9.25 -24.38 6.99
C GLN A 358 -8.88 -23.59 8.25
N ASP A 359 -8.23 -22.45 8.06
CA ASP A 359 -8.00 -21.44 9.08
C ASP A 359 -9.12 -20.41 8.95
N GLU A 360 -10.10 -20.47 9.84
CA GLU A 360 -11.25 -19.58 9.82
C GLU A 360 -10.89 -18.12 10.20
N VAL A 361 -9.73 -17.90 10.82
CA VAL A 361 -9.26 -16.57 11.25
C VAL A 361 -8.57 -15.85 10.10
N ASN A 362 -7.71 -16.55 9.37
CA ASN A 362 -6.94 -15.99 8.25
C ASN A 362 -7.54 -16.31 6.87
N ASP A 363 -8.68 -17.02 6.81
CA ASP A 363 -9.43 -17.38 5.59
C ASP A 363 -8.58 -18.12 4.57
N LYS A 364 -7.71 -19.00 5.08
CA LYS A 364 -6.88 -19.89 4.28
C LYS A 364 -7.55 -21.24 4.20
N LYS A 365 -7.52 -21.85 3.02
CA LYS A 365 -8.07 -23.19 2.79
C LYS A 365 -7.15 -24.04 1.94
N ARG A 366 -7.02 -25.31 2.34
CA ARG A 366 -6.40 -26.36 1.52
C ARG A 366 -7.28 -27.59 1.43
N VAL A 367 -7.34 -28.18 0.24
CA VAL A 367 -8.09 -29.40 -0.06
C VAL A 367 -7.14 -30.49 -0.56
N TYR A 368 -7.08 -31.60 0.16
CA TYR A 368 -6.44 -32.84 -0.24
C TYR A 368 -7.49 -33.79 -0.84
N THR A 369 -7.20 -34.37 -2.00
CA THR A 369 -8.11 -35.26 -2.74
C THR A 369 -7.55 -36.69 -2.74
N LEU A 370 -8.31 -37.62 -2.17
CA LEU A 370 -8.00 -39.05 -2.19
C LEU A 370 -8.84 -39.74 -3.27
N ASN A 371 -8.19 -40.25 -4.31
CA ASN A 371 -8.81 -41.06 -5.35
C ASN A 371 -8.57 -42.55 -5.02
N ILE A 372 -9.52 -43.15 -4.30
CA ILE A 372 -9.42 -44.52 -3.82
C ILE A 372 -10.10 -45.47 -4.80
N ILE A 373 -9.33 -46.40 -5.39
CA ILE A 373 -9.84 -47.44 -6.27
C ILE A 373 -9.96 -48.75 -5.49
N ARG A 374 -11.20 -49.16 -5.23
CA ARG A 374 -11.51 -50.41 -4.54
C ARG A 374 -11.68 -51.56 -5.52
N GLY A 375 -10.81 -52.58 -5.43
CA GLY A 375 -10.92 -53.85 -6.17
C GLY A 375 -10.23 -53.85 -7.54
N LYS A 376 -9.13 -53.12 -7.69
CA LYS A 376 -8.25 -53.23 -8.86
C LYS A 376 -7.50 -54.56 -8.78
N ALA A 377 -7.72 -55.44 -9.76
CA ALA A 377 -7.01 -56.71 -9.85
C ALA A 377 -5.58 -56.48 -10.35
N ASP A 378 -4.59 -57.04 -9.66
CA ASP A 378 -3.20 -57.09 -10.12
C ASP A 378 -3.13 -57.71 -11.52
N GLU A 379 -2.78 -56.91 -12.52
CA GLU A 379 -2.09 -57.42 -13.71
C GLU A 379 -0.61 -57.61 -13.35
N ASP A 380 -0.27 -58.71 -12.66
CA ASP A 380 0.73 -59.67 -13.15
C ASP A 380 0.85 -60.86 -12.17
N THR A 381 0.44 -62.04 -12.61
CA THR A 381 0.83 -63.30 -11.95
C THR A 381 1.53 -64.21 -12.95
N ASN A 382 2.72 -64.67 -12.53
CA ASN A 382 3.51 -65.83 -12.98
C ASN A 382 4.21 -65.71 -14.34
N THR A 383 5.47 -66.09 -14.55
CA THR A 383 6.43 -67.02 -13.91
C THR A 383 7.76 -66.75 -14.68
N ASP A 384 8.98 -66.89 -14.17
CA ASP A 384 9.61 -68.16 -13.81
C ASP A 384 11.04 -67.93 -13.30
N LYS A 385 11.53 -68.94 -12.57
CA LYS A 385 12.88 -69.06 -12.01
C LYS A 385 13.96 -68.99 -13.09
N ASP A 386 15.08 -68.33 -12.80
CA ASP A 386 16.35 -69.05 -12.80
C ASP A 386 17.48 -68.40 -11.99
N ASN A 387 18.35 -69.31 -11.56
CA ASN A 387 19.42 -69.26 -10.58
C ASN A 387 20.74 -68.72 -11.19
N GLN A 388 21.50 -67.88 -10.47
CA GLN A 388 22.93 -68.08 -10.15
C GLN A 388 23.58 -66.86 -9.46
N ASP A 389 23.93 -67.09 -8.19
CA ASP A 389 25.24 -66.89 -7.55
C ASP A 389 26.18 -65.76 -8.06
N SER A 390 26.54 -64.82 -7.19
CA SER A 390 27.94 -64.48 -6.87
C SER A 390 28.05 -63.43 -5.76
N ASN A 391 28.59 -63.87 -4.64
CA ASN A 391 29.13 -63.10 -3.53
C ASN A 391 30.23 -62.11 -4.00
N THR A 392 30.19 -60.82 -3.62
CA THR A 392 31.38 -60.00 -3.27
C THR A 392 30.99 -58.56 -2.88
N GLY A 393 31.55 -58.07 -1.76
CA GLY A 393 31.95 -56.68 -1.63
C GLY A 393 31.08 -55.78 -0.76
N ASP A 394 31.36 -55.79 0.55
CA ASP A 394 31.29 -54.58 1.38
C ASP A 394 32.06 -53.44 0.68
N GLN A 395 31.34 -52.38 0.32
CA GLN A 395 31.90 -51.06 -0.01
C GLN A 395 30.92 -49.99 0.50
N GLY A 396 31.31 -49.35 1.61
CA GLY A 396 30.57 -48.26 2.23
C GLY A 396 30.22 -47.15 1.25
N THR A 397 28.93 -46.84 1.16
CA THR A 397 28.43 -45.60 0.58
C THR A 397 28.70 -44.48 1.58
N GLY A 398 29.84 -43.79 1.41
CA GLY A 398 30.15 -42.60 2.18
C GLY A 398 28.99 -41.60 2.04
N LYS A 399 28.30 -41.32 3.16
CA LYS A 399 27.25 -40.29 3.22
C LYS A 399 27.82 -38.99 2.68
N LYS A 400 27.21 -38.46 1.61
CA LYS A 400 27.55 -37.14 1.07
C LYS A 400 27.10 -36.10 2.09
N SER A 401 27.98 -35.26 2.58
CA SER A 401 27.65 -34.12 3.44
C SER A 401 28.37 -32.87 2.93
N GLY A 402 27.72 -31.72 3.04
CA GLY A 402 28.18 -30.43 2.51
C GLY A 402 27.81 -30.19 1.05
N TRP A 403 28.50 -29.22 0.44
CA TRP A 403 28.30 -28.82 -0.96
C TRP A 403 28.74 -29.91 -1.93
N VAL A 404 27.85 -30.31 -2.83
CA VAL A 404 28.08 -31.30 -3.88
C VAL A 404 27.67 -30.69 -5.22
N GLN A 405 28.50 -30.84 -6.25
CA GLN A 405 28.15 -30.40 -7.60
C GLN A 405 27.67 -31.59 -8.44
N THR A 406 26.43 -31.53 -8.92
CA THR A 406 25.79 -32.55 -9.76
C THR A 406 25.32 -31.91 -11.06
N ASN A 407 25.76 -32.42 -12.22
CA ASN A 407 25.36 -31.92 -13.55
C ASN A 407 25.51 -30.40 -13.78
N GLY A 408 26.51 -29.77 -13.14
CA GLY A 408 26.77 -28.33 -13.24
C GLY A 408 26.04 -27.47 -12.21
N SER A 409 25.10 -28.04 -11.45
CA SER A 409 24.37 -27.39 -10.37
C SER A 409 24.97 -27.74 -9.01
N TRP A 410 24.92 -26.79 -8.06
CA TRP A 410 25.34 -27.03 -6.68
C TRP A 410 24.15 -27.43 -5.81
N GLU A 411 24.34 -28.45 -4.97
CA GLU A 411 23.38 -28.97 -4.00
C GLU A 411 24.07 -29.02 -2.63
N TYR A 412 23.30 -28.99 -1.54
CA TYR A 412 23.85 -29.13 -0.20
C TYR A 412 23.21 -30.30 0.54
N TYR A 413 24.04 -31.14 1.16
CA TYR A 413 23.60 -32.27 1.95
C TYR A 413 23.96 -32.06 3.43
N ASP A 414 23.06 -32.44 4.34
CA ASP A 414 23.33 -32.41 5.77
C ASP A 414 24.32 -33.51 6.21
N GLU A 415 24.64 -33.58 7.51
CA GLU A 415 25.57 -34.59 8.05
C GLU A 415 25.05 -36.03 7.92
N ASN A 416 23.74 -36.20 7.72
CA ASN A 416 23.07 -37.48 7.57
C ASN A 416 22.97 -37.96 6.12
N GLY A 417 23.24 -37.08 5.16
CA GLY A 417 23.13 -37.32 3.73
C GLY A 417 21.78 -36.92 3.12
N ALA A 418 20.95 -36.16 3.85
CA ALA A 418 19.72 -35.58 3.34
C ALA A 418 20.01 -34.31 2.56
N LYS A 419 19.38 -34.16 1.38
CA LYS A 419 19.52 -32.98 0.52
C LYS A 419 18.66 -31.85 1.08
N LEU A 420 19.23 -30.67 1.26
CA LEU A 420 18.52 -29.49 1.77
C LEU A 420 17.84 -28.70 0.64
N THR A 421 16.76 -27.99 0.97
CA THR A 421 16.03 -27.05 0.11
C THR A 421 15.82 -25.72 0.87
N GLY A 422 15.36 -24.66 0.19
CA GLY A 422 15.07 -23.38 0.83
C GLY A 422 16.30 -22.57 1.25
N TRP A 423 16.11 -21.66 2.22
CA TRP A 423 17.17 -20.80 2.73
C TRP A 423 18.18 -21.59 3.58
N LEU A 424 19.45 -21.53 3.18
CA LEU A 424 20.55 -22.22 3.85
C LEU A 424 21.56 -21.21 4.36
N GLN A 425 21.84 -21.22 5.67
CA GLN A 425 22.96 -20.48 6.25
C GLN A 425 24.18 -21.39 6.40
N LYS A 426 25.30 -21.04 5.76
CA LYS A 426 26.56 -21.75 5.91
C LYS A 426 27.75 -20.77 5.89
N ASP A 427 28.67 -20.93 6.84
CA ASP A 427 29.88 -20.12 6.97
C ASP A 427 29.59 -18.60 6.93
N ASP A 428 28.60 -18.18 7.75
CA ASP A 428 28.09 -16.80 7.86
C ASP A 428 27.53 -16.21 6.56
N LYS A 429 27.17 -17.05 5.59
CA LYS A 429 26.53 -16.66 4.32
C LYS A 429 25.19 -17.36 4.15
N TRP A 430 24.27 -16.65 3.52
CA TRP A 430 22.98 -17.20 3.12
C TRP A 430 22.99 -17.62 1.66
N TYR A 431 22.32 -18.73 1.37
CA TYR A 431 22.11 -19.32 0.06
C TYR A 431 20.63 -19.68 -0.07
N LEU A 432 20.15 -19.81 -1.29
CA LEU A 432 18.78 -20.29 -1.55
C LEU A 432 18.86 -21.52 -2.46
N LEU A 433 18.26 -22.61 -2.03
CA LEU A 433 18.13 -23.85 -2.79
C LEU A 433 16.68 -23.96 -3.26
N ASN A 434 16.44 -24.31 -4.52
CA ASN A 434 15.08 -24.57 -5.02
C ASN A 434 14.52 -25.90 -4.44
N SER A 435 13.28 -26.24 -4.79
CA SER A 435 12.62 -27.48 -4.35
C SER A 435 13.37 -28.76 -4.73
N ASN A 436 14.17 -28.72 -5.79
CA ASN A 436 15.04 -29.83 -6.20
C ASN A 436 16.40 -29.84 -5.45
N GLY A 437 16.62 -28.92 -4.51
CA GLY A 437 17.87 -28.76 -3.76
C GLY A 437 18.99 -28.08 -4.53
N THR A 438 18.69 -27.51 -5.71
CA THR A 438 19.68 -26.80 -6.53
C THR A 438 19.83 -25.35 -6.09
N MET A 439 21.07 -24.92 -5.88
CA MET A 439 21.44 -23.55 -5.51
C MET A 439 21.07 -22.55 -6.60
N LEU A 440 20.31 -21.54 -6.20
CA LEU A 440 19.90 -20.41 -7.02
C LEU A 440 20.98 -19.31 -7.05
N SER A 441 20.90 -18.46 -8.07
CA SER A 441 21.77 -17.29 -8.23
C SER A 441 21.02 -16.15 -8.91
N GLY A 442 21.51 -14.91 -8.83
CA GLY A 442 20.84 -13.74 -9.38
C GLY A 442 19.67 -13.25 -8.52
N TRP A 443 18.83 -12.40 -9.11
CA TRP A 443 17.65 -11.82 -8.45
C TRP A 443 16.58 -12.88 -8.24
N GLN A 444 16.11 -13.03 -7.00
CA GLN A 444 15.08 -13.98 -6.60
C GLN A 444 13.97 -13.26 -5.84
N TYR A 445 12.72 -13.54 -6.20
CA TYR A 445 11.54 -13.02 -5.51
C TYR A 445 10.93 -14.13 -4.67
N THR A 446 10.92 -13.97 -3.35
CA THR A 446 10.40 -14.96 -2.40
C THR A 446 9.93 -14.26 -1.14
N GLY A 447 8.88 -14.76 -0.47
CA GLY A 447 8.32 -14.12 0.73
C GLY A 447 7.97 -12.63 0.54
N GLY A 448 7.45 -12.26 -0.64
CA GLY A 448 7.07 -10.89 -0.99
C GLY A 448 8.23 -9.89 -1.17
N LYS A 449 9.49 -10.37 -1.22
CA LYS A 449 10.68 -9.51 -1.24
C LYS A 449 11.67 -9.97 -2.32
N TRP A 450 12.41 -9.01 -2.88
CA TRP A 450 13.51 -9.29 -3.79
C TRP A 450 14.83 -9.49 -3.03
N TYR A 451 15.57 -10.54 -3.37
CA TYR A 451 16.90 -10.86 -2.86
C TYR A 451 17.87 -10.99 -4.03
N MET A 452 19.13 -10.60 -3.83
CA MET A 452 20.17 -10.79 -4.84
C MET A 452 21.17 -11.84 -4.38
N LEU A 453 21.20 -12.99 -5.08
CA LEU A 453 22.20 -14.02 -4.89
C LEU A 453 23.36 -13.80 -5.85
N ASP A 454 24.59 -13.88 -5.35
CA ASP A 454 25.78 -13.70 -6.18
C ASP A 454 25.79 -14.68 -7.36
N LYS A 455 25.93 -14.16 -8.59
CA LYS A 455 25.84 -14.98 -9.81
C LYS A 455 26.91 -16.08 -9.90
N ALA A 456 28.05 -15.91 -9.23
CA ALA A 456 29.16 -16.87 -9.28
C ALA A 456 29.14 -17.85 -8.09
N SER A 457 28.79 -17.36 -6.90
CA SER A 457 28.91 -18.10 -5.65
C SER A 457 27.58 -18.47 -4.99
N GLY A 458 26.45 -17.93 -5.44
CA GLY A 458 25.12 -18.16 -4.87
C GLY A 458 24.86 -17.48 -3.52
N SER A 459 25.87 -16.85 -2.92
CA SER A 459 25.71 -16.20 -1.61
C SER A 459 24.86 -14.94 -1.73
N MET A 460 23.89 -14.78 -0.84
CA MET A 460 23.03 -13.59 -0.73
C MET A 460 23.85 -12.33 -0.47
N LYS A 461 23.50 -11.26 -1.19
CA LYS A 461 24.07 -9.93 -1.01
C LYS A 461 23.29 -9.13 0.03
N THR A 462 24.02 -8.33 0.79
CA THR A 462 23.50 -7.32 1.70
C THR A 462 24.25 -6.00 1.46
N GLY A 463 23.65 -4.87 1.80
CA GLY A 463 24.20 -3.53 1.57
C GLY A 463 24.19 -3.12 0.11
N TRP A 464 25.11 -2.24 -0.28
CA TRP A 464 25.22 -1.73 -1.65
C TRP A 464 25.66 -2.83 -2.63
N TYR A 465 24.87 -3.00 -3.69
CA TYR A 465 25.16 -3.91 -4.79
C TYR A 465 25.14 -3.16 -6.13
N LYS A 466 26.19 -3.38 -6.94
CA LYS A 466 26.33 -2.80 -8.28
C LYS A 466 26.14 -3.87 -9.35
N GLU A 467 25.28 -3.60 -10.31
CA GLU A 467 25.08 -4.42 -11.50
C GLU A 467 25.40 -3.64 -12.78
N GLU A 468 26.17 -4.25 -13.68
CA GLU A 468 26.39 -3.71 -15.04
C GLU A 468 25.34 -4.31 -15.99
N THR A 469 24.56 -3.45 -16.64
CA THR A 469 23.61 -3.82 -17.70
C THR A 469 24.01 -3.20 -19.03
N THR A 470 23.57 -3.78 -20.14
CA THR A 470 23.76 -3.22 -21.49
C THR A 470 22.43 -2.71 -22.02
N ALA A 471 22.30 -1.40 -22.22
CA ALA A 471 21.12 -0.82 -22.85
C ALA A 471 21.30 -0.72 -24.37
N ALA A 472 20.30 -1.17 -25.13
CA ALA A 472 20.20 -0.88 -26.56
C ALA A 472 19.65 0.54 -26.75
N ASN A 473 20.36 1.39 -27.47
CA ASN A 473 19.95 2.78 -27.69
C ASN A 473 18.76 2.84 -28.67
N ASN A 474 17.54 3.01 -28.17
CA ASN A 474 16.40 3.42 -28.99
C ASN A 474 16.41 4.95 -29.15
N ASN A 475 17.37 5.46 -29.92
CA ASN A 475 17.24 6.81 -30.46
C ASN A 475 16.18 6.77 -31.57
N ASN A 476 14.92 7.04 -31.20
CA ASN A 476 13.91 7.46 -32.17
C ASN A 476 14.30 8.85 -32.71
N SER A 477 15.21 8.86 -33.68
CA SER A 477 15.33 9.95 -34.64
C SER A 477 14.20 9.81 -35.64
N SER A 478 13.36 10.85 -35.75
CA SER A 478 12.20 10.90 -36.64
C SER A 478 12.55 11.07 -38.13
N ASP A 479 13.77 10.74 -38.55
CA ASP A 479 14.14 10.73 -39.96
C ASP A 479 14.90 9.44 -40.25
N GLY A 480 14.20 8.50 -40.89
CA GLY A 480 14.63 7.12 -41.03
C GLY A 480 15.78 6.95 -42.02
N THR A 481 17.02 7.13 -41.59
CA THR A 481 18.21 6.61 -42.27
C THR A 481 19.39 6.46 -41.29
N ASP A 482 19.44 5.34 -40.56
CA ASP A 482 20.62 4.44 -40.41
C ASP A 482 20.41 3.50 -39.21
N LYS A 483 20.45 2.18 -39.44
CA LYS A 483 20.51 1.16 -38.39
C LYS A 483 21.97 0.78 -38.18
N ASP A 484 22.69 1.55 -37.36
CA ASP A 484 23.93 1.08 -36.75
C ASP A 484 23.58 0.31 -35.47
N THR A 485 23.62 -1.03 -35.56
CA THR A 485 23.32 -1.95 -34.45
C THR A 485 24.53 -2.22 -33.54
N SER A 486 25.58 -1.40 -33.55
CA SER A 486 26.81 -1.69 -32.79
C SER A 486 27.08 -0.84 -31.54
N ASN A 487 26.22 0.12 -31.17
CA ASN A 487 26.51 1.01 -30.04
C ASN A 487 25.75 0.63 -28.75
N THR A 488 26.23 -0.39 -28.02
CA THR A 488 25.73 -0.72 -26.67
C THR A 488 26.48 0.09 -25.62
N THR A 489 25.74 0.84 -24.79
CA THR A 489 26.33 1.58 -23.66
C THR A 489 26.16 0.74 -22.39
N LYS A 490 27.25 0.56 -21.63
CA LYS A 490 27.19 -0.05 -20.30
C LYS A 490 26.53 0.93 -19.34
N VAL A 491 25.50 0.47 -18.64
CA VAL A 491 24.80 1.22 -17.60
C VAL A 491 25.06 0.55 -16.26
N GLU A 492 25.60 1.30 -15.31
CA GLU A 492 25.79 0.83 -13.94
C GLU A 492 24.55 1.15 -13.11
N ASN A 493 23.87 0.11 -12.62
CA ASN A 493 22.75 0.23 -11.70
C ASN A 493 23.22 -0.11 -10.28
N TRP A 494 22.83 0.71 -9.33
CA TRP A 494 23.11 0.50 -7.91
C TRP A 494 21.83 0.19 -7.15
N TYR A 495 21.92 -0.77 -6.24
CA TYR A 495 20.83 -1.26 -5.40
C TYR A 495 21.28 -1.28 -3.94
N TYR A 496 20.34 -1.27 -3.01
CA TYR A 496 20.62 -1.49 -1.60
C TYR A 496 19.79 -2.65 -1.06
N LEU A 497 20.47 -3.61 -0.44
CA LEU A 497 19.87 -4.78 0.19
C LEU A 497 19.96 -4.61 1.71
N ASN A 498 18.87 -4.84 2.42
CA ASN A 498 18.82 -4.83 3.87
C ASN A 498 19.71 -5.93 4.48
N GLN A 499 19.88 -5.90 5.80
CA GLN A 499 20.62 -6.98 6.48
C GLN A 499 19.91 -8.34 6.37
N ASP A 500 18.58 -8.35 6.24
CA ASP A 500 17.80 -9.55 5.93
C ASP A 500 17.92 -9.96 4.46
N GLY A 501 18.64 -9.19 3.62
CA GLY A 501 18.83 -9.44 2.19
C GLY A 501 17.77 -8.82 1.28
N SER A 502 16.69 -8.28 1.84
CA SER A 502 15.59 -7.72 1.06
C SER A 502 15.96 -6.40 0.38
N MET A 503 15.59 -6.22 -0.87
CA MET A 503 15.88 -5.01 -1.65
C MET A 503 15.06 -3.81 -1.16
N LYS A 504 15.72 -2.67 -0.98
CA LYS A 504 15.06 -1.39 -0.68
C LYS A 504 14.50 -0.73 -1.95
N THR A 505 13.42 0.01 -1.76
CA THR A 505 12.86 1.00 -2.70
C THR A 505 12.56 2.30 -1.93
N GLY A 506 12.36 3.40 -2.64
CA GLY A 506 12.04 4.70 -2.06
C GLY A 506 13.21 5.37 -1.34
N TRP A 507 12.88 6.32 -0.45
CA TRP A 507 13.86 7.04 0.38
C TRP A 507 14.39 6.16 1.50
N PHE A 508 15.70 6.16 1.71
CA PHE A 508 16.30 5.54 2.88
C PHE A 508 17.57 6.27 3.33
N LEU A 509 17.89 6.15 4.62
CA LEU A 509 19.05 6.77 5.27
C LEU A 509 20.14 5.71 5.49
N ASP A 510 21.33 5.93 4.92
CA ASP A 510 22.50 5.09 5.14
C ASP A 510 23.71 5.94 5.52
N ASN A 511 24.37 5.55 6.62
CA ASN A 511 25.54 6.24 7.18
C ASN A 511 25.41 7.78 7.28
N GLY A 512 24.22 8.28 7.63
CA GLY A 512 23.93 9.70 7.80
C GLY A 512 23.60 10.46 6.51
N SER A 513 23.52 9.78 5.36
CA SER A 513 23.14 10.36 4.07
C SER A 513 21.85 9.72 3.54
N TRP A 514 20.94 10.54 3.00
CA TRP A 514 19.73 10.06 2.35
C TRP A 514 19.99 9.67 0.91
N TYR A 515 19.35 8.60 0.46
CA TYR A 515 19.37 8.09 -0.91
C TYR A 515 17.94 7.80 -1.37
N PHE A 516 17.73 7.74 -2.68
CA PHE A 516 16.44 7.36 -3.26
C PHE A 516 16.61 6.24 -4.28
N LEU A 517 15.91 5.12 -4.07
CA LEU A 517 15.80 4.01 -5.00
C LEU A 517 14.42 4.05 -5.68
N ASN A 518 14.34 3.82 -6.99
CA ASN A 518 13.05 3.76 -7.68
C ASN A 518 12.29 2.45 -7.37
N ALA A 519 11.12 2.25 -7.98
CA ALA A 519 10.30 1.06 -7.78
C ALA A 519 11.01 -0.26 -8.15
N ASN A 520 11.99 -0.20 -9.06
CA ASN A 520 12.82 -1.35 -9.44
C ASN A 520 14.09 -1.46 -8.56
N GLY A 521 14.20 -0.70 -7.47
CA GLY A 521 15.35 -0.69 -6.55
C GLY A 521 16.59 0.04 -7.09
N ILE A 522 16.52 0.69 -8.25
CA ILE A 522 17.68 1.36 -8.85
C ILE A 522 17.88 2.74 -8.20
N MET A 523 19.09 3.00 -7.73
CA MET A 523 19.48 4.27 -7.13
C MET A 523 19.44 5.41 -8.14
N GLN A 524 18.75 6.49 -7.77
CA GLN A 524 18.61 7.66 -8.60
C GLN A 524 19.73 8.67 -8.36
N LYS A 525 20.05 9.43 -9.41
CA LYS A 525 21.03 10.53 -9.42
C LYS A 525 20.44 11.73 -10.15
N GLY A 526 20.95 12.91 -9.87
CA GLY A 526 20.50 14.16 -10.47
C GLY A 526 19.18 14.66 -9.89
N TRP A 527 18.44 15.43 -10.70
CA TRP A 527 17.17 16.01 -10.27
C TRP A 527 16.09 14.95 -10.11
N LEU A 528 15.48 14.92 -8.93
CA LEU A 528 14.33 14.07 -8.62
C LEU A 528 13.15 14.97 -8.27
N ILE A 529 11.99 14.65 -8.83
CA ILE A 529 10.72 15.21 -8.38
C ILE A 529 10.00 14.09 -7.63
N TYR A 530 9.70 14.33 -6.36
CA TYR A 530 9.00 13.38 -5.51
C TYR A 530 8.00 14.14 -4.65
N SER A 531 6.71 13.78 -4.75
CA SER A 531 5.61 14.44 -4.02
C SER A 531 5.63 15.97 -4.18
N ASN A 532 5.70 16.46 -5.43
CA ASN A 532 5.78 17.89 -5.81
C ASN A 532 6.96 18.69 -5.23
N SER A 533 7.90 18.04 -4.54
CA SER A 533 9.14 18.64 -4.08
C SER A 533 10.27 18.24 -5.02
N LYS A 534 11.18 19.19 -5.27
CA LYS A 534 12.34 18.96 -6.12
C LYS A 534 13.58 18.74 -5.26
N TYR A 535 14.24 17.61 -5.46
CA TYR A 535 15.46 17.20 -4.78
C TYR A 535 16.58 17.09 -5.80
N TYR A 536 17.81 17.09 -5.30
CA TYR A 536 18.97 16.74 -6.11
C TYR A 536 19.77 15.64 -5.42
N LEU A 537 19.99 14.53 -6.13
CA LEU A 537 20.82 13.42 -5.70
C LEU A 537 22.18 13.61 -6.38
N ASN A 538 23.25 13.70 -5.60
CA ASN A 538 24.60 13.87 -6.11
C ASN A 538 25.04 12.65 -6.95
N ASP A 539 26.20 12.73 -7.60
CA ASP A 539 26.72 11.64 -8.45
C ASP A 539 26.98 10.33 -7.68
N ASP A 540 27.18 10.42 -6.36
CA ASP A 540 27.30 9.28 -5.45
C ASP A 540 25.94 8.78 -4.91
N GLY A 541 24.83 9.40 -5.32
CA GLY A 541 23.46 9.08 -4.91
C GLY A 541 22.98 9.81 -3.67
N THR A 542 23.85 10.54 -2.96
CA THR A 542 23.47 11.22 -1.71
C THR A 542 22.56 12.42 -1.98
N MET A 543 21.56 12.65 -1.13
CA MET A 543 20.69 13.80 -1.21
C MET A 543 21.44 15.09 -0.86
N ALA A 544 21.33 16.09 -1.73
CA ALA A 544 21.87 17.41 -1.49
C ALA A 544 21.08 18.17 -0.42
N THR A 545 21.79 18.78 0.52
CA THR A 545 21.28 19.74 1.50
C THR A 545 22.11 21.02 1.49
N GLY A 546 21.54 22.13 1.96
CA GLY A 546 22.21 23.43 2.00
C GLY A 546 22.49 24.01 0.61
N THR A 547 23.48 24.91 0.51
CA THR A 547 23.84 25.56 -0.76
C THR A 547 24.72 24.66 -1.62
N LYS A 548 24.34 24.43 -2.88
CA LYS A 548 25.09 23.64 -3.87
C LYS A 548 25.20 24.35 -5.21
N VAL A 549 26.27 24.06 -5.96
CA VAL A 549 26.43 24.52 -7.34
C VAL A 549 26.23 23.32 -8.27
N ILE A 550 25.20 23.38 -9.10
CA ILE A 550 24.81 22.31 -10.04
C ILE A 550 24.79 22.94 -11.44
N ASP A 551 25.55 22.38 -12.38
CA ASP A 551 25.70 22.90 -13.75
C ASP A 551 26.02 24.41 -13.82
N GLY A 552 26.87 24.88 -12.89
CA GLY A 552 27.28 26.28 -12.80
C GLY A 552 26.23 27.24 -12.22
N LYS A 553 25.08 26.75 -11.75
CA LYS A 553 24.03 27.53 -11.06
C LYS A 553 24.01 27.19 -9.57
N THR A 554 23.80 28.21 -8.74
CA THR A 554 23.69 28.01 -7.28
C THR A 554 22.23 27.72 -6.91
N TYR A 555 22.03 26.66 -6.13
CA TYR A 555 20.75 26.22 -5.59
C TYR A 555 20.85 26.09 -4.08
N ASN A 556 19.76 26.38 -3.36
CA ASN A 556 19.68 26.20 -1.92
C ASN A 556 18.66 25.11 -1.61
N PHE A 557 19.03 24.16 -0.78
CA PHE A 557 18.18 23.06 -0.34
C PHE A 557 17.98 23.14 1.19
N THR A 558 16.81 22.75 1.66
CA THR A 558 16.53 22.63 3.10
C THR A 558 17.35 21.50 3.73
N GLU A 559 17.29 21.37 5.06
CA GLU A 559 17.91 20.22 5.77
C GLU A 559 17.29 18.88 5.37
N ASN A 560 16.03 18.90 4.90
CA ASN A 560 15.33 17.72 4.35
C ASN A 560 15.52 17.58 2.82
N GLY A 561 16.42 18.37 2.21
CA GLY A 561 16.81 18.25 0.81
C GLY A 561 15.85 18.82 -0.23
N VAL A 562 14.78 19.50 0.20
CA VAL A 562 13.84 20.16 -0.71
C VAL A 562 14.47 21.43 -1.27
N LEU A 563 14.41 21.62 -2.59
CA LEU A 563 14.87 22.83 -3.25
C LEU A 563 14.05 24.04 -2.80
N ILE A 564 14.75 25.08 -2.35
CA ILE A 564 14.20 26.39 -2.05
C ILE A 564 14.20 27.18 -3.37
N ILE A 565 13.01 27.53 -3.84
CA ILE A 565 12.77 28.19 -5.13
C ILE A 565 12.89 29.71 -4.96
#